data_AF-A0A2W4ID09-F1
#
_entry.id   AF-A0A2W4ID09-F1
#
_cell.length_a   1.000
_cell.length_b   1.000
_cell.length_c   1.000
_cell.angle_alpha   90.00
_cell.angle_beta   90.00
_cell.angle_gamma   90.00
#
_symmetry.space_group_name_H-M   'P 1'
#
loop_
_entity.id
_entity.type
_entity.pdbx_description
1 polymer ?
#
loop_
_entity_poly.entity_id
_entity_poly.type
_entity_poly.pdbx_seq_one_letter_code
_entity_poly.pdbx_strand_id
1 'polypeptide(L)'
;MNFKEKLANCRASKKCRMIIIGALMIIVLLLIFLWKKATTALWVIFILLAVAMGLEGFDYDVDLGKLWKTGNYKESRVESVKDKDGNTIRLIGQCVKADVNCDNFKLQQEAQKVYDNCMEEIKANNKNIVDPRKLDIYGLDRDKDGLACENLPKTKRTK
;
A
#
# COMPACT_ATOMS: atom_id res chain seq x y z
N MET A 1 -21.14 -27.58 8.35
CA MET A 1 -20.60 -26.20 8.27
C MET A 1 -21.76 -25.24 8.17
N ASN A 2 -21.94 -24.39 9.18
CA ASN A 2 -23.12 -23.56 9.35
C ASN A 2 -23.12 -22.38 8.36
N PHE A 3 -24.29 -21.84 7.96
CA PHE A 3 -24.35 -20.73 6.98
C PHE A 3 -23.54 -19.50 7.43
N LYS A 4 -23.51 -19.25 8.74
CA LYS A 4 -22.71 -18.19 9.37
C LYS A 4 -21.19 -18.40 9.18
N GLU A 5 -20.69 -19.63 9.31
CA GLU A 5 -19.27 -19.93 9.05
C GLU A 5 -18.92 -19.77 7.58
N LYS A 6 -19.80 -20.19 6.67
CA LYS A 6 -19.62 -19.98 5.22
C LYS A 6 -19.55 -18.50 4.86
N LEU A 7 -20.41 -17.68 5.45
CA LEU A 7 -20.39 -16.23 5.29
C LEU A 7 -19.13 -15.59 5.87
N ALA A 8 -18.70 -16.02 7.06
CA ALA A 8 -17.46 -15.52 7.68
C ALA A 8 -16.22 -15.86 6.84
N ASN A 9 -16.12 -17.10 6.36
CA ASN A 9 -15.02 -17.56 5.52
C ASN A 9 -15.05 -16.90 4.13
N CYS A 10 -16.24 -16.65 3.58
CA CYS A 10 -16.42 -15.89 2.35
C CYS A 10 -15.96 -14.44 2.52
N ARG A 11 -16.35 -13.76 3.61
CA ARG A 11 -15.93 -12.38 3.89
C ARG A 11 -14.41 -12.26 4.05
N ALA A 12 -13.75 -13.28 4.59
CA ALA A 12 -12.30 -13.34 4.71
C ALA A 12 -11.59 -13.64 3.37
N SER A 13 -12.31 -14.09 2.34
CA SER A 13 -11.76 -14.49 1.05
C SER A 13 -11.87 -13.38 0.01
N LYS A 14 -10.73 -12.91 -0.49
CA LYS A 14 -10.61 -11.96 -1.61
C LYS A 14 -11.46 -12.38 -2.82
N LYS A 15 -11.43 -13.67 -3.17
CA LYS A 15 -12.18 -14.22 -4.32
C LYS A 15 -13.69 -14.08 -4.12
N CYS A 16 -14.18 -14.32 -2.91
CA CYS A 16 -15.62 -14.23 -2.63
C CYS A 16 -16.10 -12.78 -2.67
N ARG A 17 -15.34 -11.84 -2.08
CA ARG A 17 -15.65 -10.40 -2.13
C ARG A 17 -15.71 -9.88 -3.57
N MET A 18 -14.75 -10.25 -4.41
CA MET A 18 -14.75 -9.89 -5.84
C MET A 18 -15.99 -10.41 -6.59
N ILE A 19 -16.39 -11.66 -6.35
CA ILE A 19 -17.60 -12.23 -6.96
C ILE A 19 -18.85 -11.47 -6.52
N ILE A 20 -18.94 -11.11 -5.23
CA ILE A 20 -20.08 -10.35 -4.69
C ILE A 20 -20.15 -8.95 -5.31
N ILE A 21 -19.03 -8.22 -5.36
CA ILE A 21 -18.98 -6.89 -5.97
C ILE A 21 -19.37 -6.98 -7.45
N GLY A 22 -18.88 -7.99 -8.18
CA GLY A 22 -19.24 -8.22 -9.58
C GLY A 22 -20.73 -8.51 -9.78
N ALA A 23 -21.32 -9.36 -8.93
CA ALA A 23 -22.74 -9.64 -8.97
C ALA A 23 -23.58 -8.37 -8.71
N LEU A 24 -23.18 -7.54 -7.74
CA LEU A 24 -23.85 -6.26 -7.45
C LEU A 24 -23.77 -5.29 -8.63
N MET A 25 -22.61 -5.20 -9.30
CA MET A 25 -22.47 -4.37 -10.50
C MET A 25 -23.43 -4.79 -11.62
N ILE A 26 -23.59 -6.10 -11.86
CA ILE A 26 -24.54 -6.63 -12.84
C ILE A 26 -25.98 -6.25 -12.47
N ILE A 27 -26.36 -6.39 -11.19
CA ILE A 27 -27.68 -6.00 -10.70
C ILE A 27 -27.93 -4.50 -10.92
N VAL A 28 -26.95 -3.65 -10.61
CA VAL A 28 -27.06 -2.20 -10.83
C VAL A 28 -27.25 -1.88 -12.30
N LEU A 29 -26.52 -2.54 -13.21
CA LEU A 29 -26.70 -2.37 -14.66
C LEU A 29 -28.12 -2.78 -15.12
N LEU A 30 -28.67 -3.86 -14.57
CA LEU A 30 -30.06 -4.26 -14.84
C LEU A 30 -31.05 -3.23 -14.32
N LEU A 31 -30.83 -2.66 -13.13
CA LEU A 31 -31.67 -1.59 -12.58
C LEU A 31 -31.60 -0.31 -13.41
N ILE A 32 -30.43 0.06 -13.93
CA ILE A 32 -30.25 1.18 -14.85
C ILE A 32 -31.07 0.95 -16.12
N PHE A 33 -30.99 -0.27 -16.67
CA PHE A 33 -31.70 -0.63 -17.91
C PHE A 33 -33.23 -0.61 -17.73
N LEU A 34 -33.74 -1.11 -16.60
CA LEU A 34 -35.18 -1.27 -16.34
C LEU A 34 -35.84 -0.01 -15.73
N TRP A 35 -35.12 0.76 -14.92
CA TRP A 35 -35.69 1.76 -14.00
C TRP A 35 -35.11 3.17 -14.25
N LYS A 36 -35.17 3.60 -15.52
CA LYS A 36 -34.55 4.81 -16.08
C LYS A 36 -34.76 6.13 -15.32
N LYS A 37 -35.68 6.18 -14.34
CA LYS A 37 -35.94 7.34 -13.48
C LYS A 37 -34.83 7.59 -12.45
N ALA A 38 -34.12 6.56 -11.98
CA ALA A 38 -33.05 6.67 -10.98
C ALA A 38 -31.64 6.52 -11.58
N THR A 39 -31.53 6.61 -12.92
CA THR A 39 -30.31 6.31 -13.68
C THR A 39 -29.07 7.02 -13.16
N THR A 40 -29.15 8.32 -12.86
CA THR A 40 -27.99 9.10 -12.40
C THR A 40 -27.43 8.59 -11.07
N ALA A 41 -28.30 8.30 -10.10
CA ALA A 41 -27.87 7.76 -8.80
C ALA A 41 -27.27 6.35 -8.95
N LEU A 42 -27.85 5.52 -9.81
CA LEU A 42 -27.34 4.18 -10.08
C LEU A 42 -25.98 4.21 -10.78
N TRP A 43 -25.72 5.17 -11.68
CA TRP A 43 -24.40 5.37 -12.27
C TRP A 43 -23.35 5.75 -11.23
N VAL A 44 -23.68 6.62 -10.27
CA VAL A 44 -22.76 6.96 -9.17
C VAL A 44 -22.43 5.72 -8.34
N ILE A 45 -23.44 4.92 -7.99
CA ILE A 45 -23.24 3.66 -7.26
C ILE A 45 -22.37 2.69 -8.07
N PHE A 46 -22.63 2.57 -9.37
CA PHE A 46 -21.84 1.71 -10.26
C PHE A 46 -20.37 2.12 -10.29
N ILE A 47 -20.09 3.43 -10.38
CA ILE A 47 -18.71 3.96 -10.33
C ILE A 47 -18.04 3.62 -9.00
N LEU A 48 -18.73 3.81 -7.87
CA LEU A 48 -18.20 3.46 -6.55
C LEU A 48 -17.88 1.96 -6.42
N LEU A 49 -18.75 1.09 -6.95
CA LEU A 49 -18.51 -0.36 -6.99
C LEU A 49 -17.35 -0.72 -7.92
N ALA A 50 -17.20 -0.05 -9.07
CA ALA A 50 -16.09 -0.25 -9.98
C ALA A 50 -14.75 0.16 -9.35
N VAL A 51 -14.71 1.27 -8.60
CA VAL A 51 -13.54 1.68 -7.82
C VAL A 51 -13.22 0.65 -6.74
N ALA A 52 -14.22 0.17 -5.99
CA ALA A 52 -14.03 -0.87 -4.98
C ALA A 52 -13.51 -2.17 -5.59
N MET A 53 -14.05 -2.59 -6.74
CA MET A 53 -13.55 -3.75 -7.49
C MET A 53 -12.12 -3.55 -7.99
N GLY A 54 -11.77 -2.35 -8.45
CA GLY A 54 -10.39 -2.02 -8.84
C GLY A 54 -9.42 -2.14 -7.65
N LEU A 55 -9.74 -1.52 -6.52
CA LEU A 55 -8.94 -1.57 -5.31
C LEU A 55 -8.81 -2.98 -4.73
N GLU A 56 -9.81 -3.84 -4.92
CA GLU A 56 -9.77 -5.21 -4.43
C GLU A 56 -9.19 -6.20 -5.44
N GLY A 57 -9.34 -5.96 -6.75
CA GLY A 57 -8.85 -6.86 -7.81
C GLY A 57 -7.34 -6.82 -7.94
N PHE A 58 -6.80 -5.61 -7.97
CA PHE A 58 -5.38 -5.39 -7.82
C PHE A 58 -5.06 -5.38 -6.32
N ASP A 59 -3.99 -6.02 -5.84
CA ASP A 59 -3.55 -5.95 -4.44
C ASP A 59 -3.04 -4.54 -4.07
N TYR A 60 -3.85 -3.51 -4.33
CA TYR A 60 -3.58 -2.09 -4.16
C TYR A 60 -4.14 -1.65 -2.81
N ASP A 61 -3.28 -1.68 -1.80
CA ASP A 61 -3.57 -1.02 -0.54
C ASP A 61 -3.18 0.47 -0.66
N VAL A 62 -4.08 1.36 -0.27
CA VAL A 62 -3.91 2.82 -0.41
C VAL A 62 -4.38 3.48 0.88
N ASP A 63 -3.52 4.32 1.45
CA ASP A 63 -3.87 5.17 2.57
C ASP A 63 -4.75 6.31 2.07
N LEU A 64 -6.07 6.17 2.24
CA LEU A 64 -7.04 7.18 1.81
C LEU A 64 -6.81 8.55 2.48
N GLY A 65 -6.28 8.57 3.70
CA GLY A 65 -5.94 9.80 4.41
C GLY A 65 -4.75 10.52 3.78
N LYS A 66 -3.71 9.78 3.38
CA LYS A 66 -2.57 10.31 2.63
C LYS A 66 -3.00 10.75 1.24
N LEU A 67 -3.82 9.95 0.54
CA LEU A 67 -4.32 10.28 -0.81
C LEU A 67 -5.13 11.55 -0.81
N TRP A 68 -5.96 11.76 0.21
CA TRP A 68 -6.73 12.99 0.36
C TRP A 68 -5.83 14.21 0.59
N LYS A 69 -4.74 14.05 1.35
CA LYS A 69 -3.80 15.15 1.67
C LYS A 69 -2.89 15.51 0.50
N THR A 70 -2.33 14.51 -0.17
CA THR A 70 -1.31 14.72 -1.20
C THR A 70 -1.88 14.76 -2.61
N GLY A 71 -3.06 14.16 -2.83
CA GLY A 71 -3.60 13.91 -4.17
C GLY A 71 -2.75 12.96 -5.01
N ASN A 72 -1.65 12.41 -4.46
CA ASN A 72 -0.69 11.58 -5.18
C ASN A 72 -0.85 10.12 -4.77
N TYR A 73 -1.22 9.30 -5.74
CA TYR A 73 -1.40 7.87 -5.59
C TYR A 73 -0.10 7.16 -5.18
N LYS A 74 1.05 7.51 -5.79
CA LYS A 74 2.32 6.84 -5.49
C LYS A 74 2.75 7.07 -4.04
N GLU A 75 2.51 8.26 -3.52
CA GLU A 75 2.80 8.62 -2.12
C GLU A 75 1.83 8.01 -1.11
N SER A 76 0.68 7.53 -1.58
CA SER A 76 -0.38 6.98 -0.74
C SER A 76 -0.46 5.47 -0.80
N ARG A 77 0.37 4.83 -1.64
CA ARG A 77 0.45 3.38 -1.74
C ARG A 77 0.85 2.79 -0.39
N VAL A 78 0.31 1.64 -0.05
CA VAL A 78 0.64 0.89 1.18
C VAL A 78 1.07 -0.52 0.79
N GLU A 79 2.09 -1.03 1.46
CA GLU A 79 2.43 -2.46 1.42
C GLU A 79 2.69 -2.95 2.84
N SER A 80 2.35 -4.21 3.10
CA SER A 80 2.66 -4.89 4.35
C SER A 80 3.74 -5.93 4.11
N VAL A 81 4.91 -5.75 4.72
CA VAL A 81 6.01 -6.72 4.69
C VAL A 81 6.14 -7.40 6.05
N LYS A 82 6.58 -8.65 6.07
CA LYS A 82 6.91 -9.34 7.33
C LYS A 82 8.41 -9.27 7.56
N ASP A 83 8.79 -8.89 8.76
CA ASP A 83 10.17 -9.00 9.22
C ASP A 83 10.56 -10.45 9.54
N LYS A 84 11.86 -10.68 9.74
CA LYS A 84 12.46 -11.93 10.22
C LYS A 84 11.87 -12.39 11.56
N ASP A 85 11.47 -11.44 12.41
CA ASP A 85 10.82 -11.73 13.70
C ASP A 85 9.31 -12.01 13.56
N GLY A 86 8.76 -12.02 12.33
CA GLY A 86 7.35 -12.27 12.06
C GLY A 86 6.42 -11.06 12.27
N ASN A 87 6.99 -9.90 12.62
CA ASN A 87 6.25 -8.64 12.76
C ASN A 87 5.77 -8.14 11.40
N THR A 88 4.50 -7.75 11.31
CA THR A 88 3.95 -7.09 10.12
C THR A 88 4.30 -5.60 10.16
N ILE A 89 5.05 -5.14 9.16
CA ILE A 89 5.43 -3.75 8.97
C ILE A 89 4.61 -3.18 7.81
N ARG A 90 3.88 -2.12 8.09
CA ARG A 90 3.17 -1.32 7.10
C ARG A 90 4.09 -0.21 6.58
N LEU A 91 4.33 -0.24 5.28
CA LEU A 91 5.12 0.72 4.51
C LEU A 91 4.18 1.59 3.70
N ILE A 92 4.49 2.88 3.58
CA ILE A 92 3.64 3.86 2.88
C ILE A 92 4.49 4.65 1.88
N GLY A 93 3.88 5.03 0.76
CA GLY A 93 4.46 5.96 -0.21
C GLY A 93 5.79 5.51 -0.79
N GLN A 94 6.79 6.39 -0.71
CA GLN A 94 8.15 6.15 -1.21
C GLN A 94 8.87 4.96 -0.54
N CYS A 95 8.35 4.49 0.60
CA CYS A 95 8.89 3.35 1.32
C CYS A 95 8.27 2.02 0.87
N VAL A 96 7.33 2.03 -0.08
CA VAL A 96 6.70 0.83 -0.65
C VAL A 96 7.56 0.25 -1.78
N LYS A 97 7.62 -1.08 -1.90
CA LYS A 97 8.58 -1.81 -2.73
C LYS A 97 8.36 -1.56 -4.23
N ALA A 98 9.02 -0.51 -4.71
CA ALA A 98 9.63 -0.41 -6.02
C ALA A 98 10.82 0.53 -5.86
N ASP A 99 12.03 -0.01 -5.96
CA ASP A 99 13.23 0.78 -6.29
C ASP A 99 13.83 1.67 -5.20
N VAL A 100 13.90 1.17 -3.95
CA VAL A 100 14.73 1.80 -2.91
C VAL A 100 15.83 0.83 -2.49
N ASN A 101 16.86 0.69 -3.31
CA ASN A 101 18.11 0.03 -2.95
C ASN A 101 19.29 1.01 -3.14
N CYS A 102 20.50 0.61 -2.77
CA CYS A 102 21.67 1.49 -2.91
C CYS A 102 21.99 1.87 -4.37
N ASP A 103 21.60 1.05 -5.36
CA ASP A 103 21.82 1.32 -6.78
C ASP A 103 20.89 2.42 -7.32
N ASN A 104 19.82 2.75 -6.59
CA ASN A 104 18.93 3.86 -6.92
C ASN A 104 19.51 5.23 -6.60
N PHE A 105 20.62 5.29 -5.85
CA PHE A 105 21.20 6.53 -5.35
C PHE A 105 22.60 6.75 -5.93
N LYS A 106 22.92 8.01 -6.26
CA LYS A 106 24.26 8.39 -6.70
C LYS A 106 25.15 8.81 -5.55
N LEU A 107 24.55 9.24 -4.44
CA LEU A 107 25.24 9.76 -3.26
C LEU A 107 24.71 9.10 -2.00
N GLN A 108 25.60 8.87 -1.04
CA GLN A 108 25.26 8.31 0.26
C GLN A 108 24.25 9.20 1.01
N GLN A 109 24.39 10.52 0.89
CA GLN A 109 23.49 11.49 1.52
C GLN A 109 22.05 11.41 0.99
N GLU A 110 21.86 11.05 -0.28
CA GLU A 110 20.52 10.87 -0.86
C GLU A 110 19.86 9.61 -0.32
N ALA A 111 20.62 8.51 -0.24
CA ALA A 111 20.18 7.26 0.36
C ALA A 111 19.81 7.45 1.85
N GLN A 112 20.65 8.15 2.61
CA GLN A 112 20.41 8.41 4.03
C GLN A 112 19.11 9.18 4.27
N LYS A 113 18.82 10.21 3.47
CA LYS A 113 17.57 10.98 3.60
C LYS A 113 16.34 10.10 3.38
N VAL A 114 16.37 9.21 2.39
CA VAL A 114 15.25 8.30 2.14
C VAL A 114 15.13 7.28 3.27
N TYR A 115 16.26 6.73 3.73
CA TYR A 115 16.30 5.83 4.88
C TYR A 115 15.68 6.47 6.14
N ASP A 116 16.15 7.65 6.53
CA ASP A 116 15.67 8.37 7.72
C ASP A 116 14.17 8.68 7.63
N ASN A 117 13.71 9.14 6.46
CA ASN A 117 12.28 9.40 6.22
C ASN A 117 11.45 8.12 6.38
N CYS A 118 11.93 7.00 5.84
CA CYS A 118 11.23 5.72 5.96
C CYS A 118 11.22 5.20 7.40
N MET A 119 12.31 5.38 8.17
CA MET A 119 12.34 5.00 9.58
C MET A 119 11.30 5.76 10.41
N GLU A 120 11.16 7.06 10.18
CA GLU A 120 10.13 7.89 10.83
C GLU A 120 8.72 7.47 10.42
N GLU A 121 8.46 7.23 9.13
CA GLU A 121 7.15 6.76 8.67
C GLU A 121 6.80 5.37 9.23
N ILE A 122 7.76 4.44 9.30
CA ILE A 122 7.55 3.12 9.91
C ILE A 122 7.19 3.27 11.38
N LYS A 123 7.94 4.08 12.14
CA LYS A 123 7.68 4.31 13.56
C LYS A 123 6.31 4.93 13.81
N ALA A 124 5.90 5.89 12.96
CA ALA A 124 4.60 6.54 13.07
C ALA A 124 3.42 5.58 12.78
N ASN A 125 3.60 4.67 11.82
CA ASN A 125 2.53 3.79 11.35
C ASN A 125 2.53 2.38 11.98
N ASN A 126 3.59 2.00 12.69
CA ASN A 126 3.77 0.67 13.27
C ASN A 126 4.08 0.77 14.77
N LYS A 127 3.03 0.79 15.60
CA LYS A 127 3.15 0.93 17.07
C LYS A 127 3.93 -0.19 17.76
N ASN A 128 4.06 -1.34 17.12
CA ASN A 128 4.70 -2.53 17.67
C ASN A 128 6.22 -2.55 17.43
N ILE A 129 6.75 -1.54 16.72
CA ILE A 129 8.16 -1.47 16.34
C ILE A 129 8.85 -0.43 17.21
N VAL A 130 9.70 -0.93 18.11
CA VAL A 130 10.45 -0.11 19.06
C VAL A 130 11.64 0.58 18.37
N ASP A 131 12.31 -0.14 17.48
CA ASP A 131 13.47 0.36 16.75
C ASP A 131 13.41 -0.07 15.27
N PRO A 132 12.95 0.81 14.36
CA PRO A 132 12.80 0.47 12.96
C PRO A 132 14.14 0.25 12.23
N ARG A 133 15.26 0.73 12.78
CA ARG A 133 16.60 0.57 12.17
C ARG A 133 17.05 -0.89 12.12
N LYS A 134 16.53 -1.72 13.03
CA LYS A 134 16.82 -3.15 13.07
C LYS A 134 16.18 -3.95 11.94
N LEU A 135 15.20 -3.38 11.24
CA LEU A 135 14.40 -4.08 10.23
C LEU A 135 15.14 -4.20 8.89
N ASP A 136 16.20 -3.40 8.66
CA ASP A 136 16.95 -3.27 7.39
C ASP A 136 16.04 -3.49 6.18
N ILE A 137 14.98 -2.70 6.13
CA ILE A 137 13.96 -2.84 5.09
C ILE A 137 14.64 -2.41 3.79
N TYR A 138 14.78 -3.38 2.88
CA TYR A 138 15.41 -3.26 1.55
C TYR A 138 16.94 -3.36 1.49
N GLY A 139 17.63 -3.68 2.58
CA GLY A 139 19.08 -3.90 2.53
C GLY A 139 19.88 -2.62 2.32
N LEU A 140 19.30 -1.46 2.70
CA LEU A 140 19.94 -0.15 2.61
C LEU A 140 21.03 0.00 3.68
N ASP A 141 20.84 -0.59 4.86
CA ASP A 141 21.72 -0.50 6.02
C ASP A 141 21.97 -1.93 6.54
N ARG A 142 22.81 -2.65 5.80
CA ARG A 142 22.99 -4.11 5.92
C ARG A 142 23.60 -4.53 7.25
N ASP A 143 24.45 -3.69 7.80
CA ASP A 143 25.12 -3.84 9.09
C ASP A 143 24.37 -3.16 10.25
N LYS A 144 23.31 -2.39 9.94
CA LYS A 144 22.33 -1.86 10.89
C LYS A 144 22.92 -0.87 11.88
N ASP A 145 23.91 -0.10 11.43
CA ASP A 145 24.56 0.92 12.23
C ASP A 145 23.84 2.29 12.13
N GLY A 146 22.83 2.37 11.26
CA GLY A 146 22.05 3.58 10.98
C GLY A 146 22.56 4.39 9.79
N LEU A 147 23.62 3.94 9.10
CA LEU A 147 24.18 4.58 7.92
C LEU A 147 23.80 3.80 6.65
N ALA A 148 22.88 4.36 5.88
CA ALA A 148 22.46 3.74 4.63
C ALA A 148 23.53 3.87 3.55
N CYS A 149 23.76 2.76 2.83
CA CYS A 149 24.53 2.68 1.60
C CYS A 149 25.92 3.32 1.67
N GLU A 150 26.69 2.98 2.70
CA GLU A 150 28.01 3.57 2.98
C GLU A 150 29.03 3.46 1.82
N ASN A 151 28.83 2.48 0.94
CA ASN A 151 29.63 2.28 -0.27
C ASN A 151 29.46 3.38 -1.32
N LEU A 152 28.43 4.22 -1.21
CA LEU A 152 28.19 5.32 -2.14
C LEU A 152 29.11 6.52 -1.86
N PRO A 153 29.42 7.34 -2.87
CA PRO A 153 30.19 8.56 -2.69
C PRO A 153 29.49 9.53 -1.71
N LYS A 154 30.25 10.09 -0.76
CA LYS A 154 29.75 11.09 0.21
C LYS A 154 29.59 12.48 -0.39
N THR A 155 30.31 12.79 -1.48
CA THR A 155 30.26 14.07 -2.19
C THR A 155 30.27 13.86 -3.69
N LYS A 156 29.58 14.75 -4.42
CA LYS A 156 29.62 14.79 -5.88
C LYS A 156 31.05 15.13 -6.29
N ARG A 157 31.76 14.21 -6.96
CA ARG A 157 33.06 14.56 -7.56
C ARG A 157 32.79 15.56 -8.67
N THR A 158 32.95 16.85 -8.37
CA THR A 158 33.02 17.90 -9.38
C THR A 158 34.27 17.60 -10.21
N LYS A 159 34.07 17.25 -11.47
CA LYS A 159 35.14 17.13 -12.45
C LYS A 159 35.26 18.44 -13.20
#